data_AF-A0A139RJF2-F1
#
_entry.id   AF-A0A139RJF2-F1
#
_cell.length_a   1.000
_cell.length_b   1.000
_cell.length_c   1.000
_cell.angle_alpha   90.00
_cell.angle_beta   90.00
_cell.angle_gamma   90.00
#
_symmetry.space_group_name_H-M   'P 1'
#
loop_
_entity.id
_entity.type
_entity.pdbx_description
1 polymer ?
#
loop_
_entity_poly.entity_id
_entity_poly.type
_entity_poly.pdbx_seq_one_letter_code
_entity_poly.pdbx_strand_id
1 'polypeptide(L)'
;MSDLKAIQARSLEMAEYFVAFCKEHDLLCYLCGGGAIGALRNKGFIPWDDDLDFFMPRKDYEKLVELWPRYADERYFLSKSNKDFVDRNLFITIRDKETTCIKPYQKDLDLPHGLALDVLP
;
A
#
# COMPACT_ATOMS: atom_id res chain seq x y z
N MET A 1 18.82 -15.12 1.15
CA MET A 1 17.49 -15.79 1.18
C MET A 1 16.61 -15.32 2.35
N SER A 2 17.04 -14.37 3.20
CA SER A 2 16.28 -13.89 4.38
C SER A 2 15.25 -12.78 4.09
N ASP A 3 15.51 -11.89 3.14
CA ASP A 3 14.80 -10.60 3.12
C ASP A 3 13.39 -10.68 2.53
N LEU A 4 13.17 -11.54 1.52
CA LEU A 4 11.86 -11.65 0.87
C LEU A 4 10.76 -12.11 1.83
N LYS A 5 11.05 -13.05 2.74
CA LYS A 5 10.06 -13.51 3.71
C LYS A 5 9.70 -12.42 4.73
N ALA A 6 10.69 -11.61 5.13
CA ALA A 6 10.44 -10.46 5.99
C ALA A 6 9.60 -9.40 5.26
N ILE A 7 9.88 -9.14 3.98
CA ILE A 7 9.07 -8.25 3.15
C ILE A 7 7.63 -8.77 3.04
N GLN A 8 7.43 -10.03 2.66
CA GLN A 8 6.10 -10.64 2.56
C GLN A 8 5.31 -10.54 3.87
N ALA A 9 5.97 -10.80 5.01
CA ALA A 9 5.34 -10.69 6.33
C ALA A 9 4.90 -9.26 6.63
N ARG A 10 5.75 -8.27 6.32
CA ARG A 10 5.46 -6.86 6.53
C ARG A 10 4.40 -6.33 5.57
N SER A 11 4.43 -6.73 4.30
CA SER A 11 3.41 -6.41 3.31
C SER A 11 2.05 -6.97 3.70
N LEU A 12 2.01 -8.18 4.29
CA LEU A 12 0.78 -8.75 4.84
C LEU A 12 0.23 -7.93 6.00
N GLU A 13 1.09 -7.55 6.96
CA GLU A 13 0.71 -6.70 8.11
C GLU A 13 0.10 -5.37 7.63
N MET A 14 0.74 -4.72 6.65
CA MET A 14 0.23 -3.50 6.02
C MET A 14 -1.13 -3.71 5.35
N ALA A 15 -1.30 -4.82 4.63
CA ALA A 15 -2.55 -5.15 3.96
C ALA A 15 -3.69 -5.47 4.93
N GLU A 16 -3.41 -6.20 6.02
CA GLU A 16 -4.38 -6.48 7.08
C GLU A 16 -4.84 -5.19 7.75
N TYR A 17 -3.90 -4.29 8.06
CA TYR A 17 -4.21 -2.97 8.59
C TYR A 17 -5.07 -2.15 7.61
N PHE A 18 -4.67 -2.07 6.34
CA PHE A 18 -5.40 -1.32 5.31
C PHE A 18 -6.84 -1.85 5.13
N VAL A 19 -7.02 -3.17 5.09
CA VAL A 19 -8.35 -3.80 4.98
C VAL A 19 -9.18 -3.56 6.25
N ALA A 20 -8.57 -3.59 7.43
CA ALA A 20 -9.26 -3.26 8.68
C ALA A 20 -9.73 -1.80 8.70
N PHE A 21 -8.87 -0.86 8.31
CA PHE A 21 -9.21 0.56 8.15
C PHE A 21 -10.37 0.74 7.16
N CYS A 22 -10.31 0.08 6.00
CA CYS A 22 -11.38 0.16 5.01
C CYS A 22 -12.71 -0.37 5.56
N LYS A 23 -12.70 -1.48 6.31
CA LYS A 23 -13.92 -2.02 6.94
C LYS A 23 -14.50 -1.10 8.00
N GLU A 24 -13.66 -0.49 8.83
CA GLU A 24 -14.08 0.43 9.89
C GLU A 24 -14.78 1.67 9.32
N HIS A 25 -14.33 2.14 8.15
CA HIS A 25 -14.83 3.36 7.52
C HIS A 25 -15.78 3.12 6.32
N ASP A 26 -16.29 1.89 6.16
CA ASP A 26 -17.22 1.51 5.08
C ASP A 26 -16.67 1.86 3.67
N LEU A 27 -15.38 1.57 3.46
CA LEU A 27 -14.70 1.70 2.17
C LEU A 27 -14.55 0.33 1.52
N LEU A 28 -14.91 0.25 0.24
CA LEU A 28 -14.78 -0.98 -0.53
C LEU A 28 -13.38 -1.09 -1.15
N CYS A 29 -12.67 -2.17 -0.88
CA CYS A 29 -11.40 -2.49 -1.52
C CYS A 29 -11.36 -3.94 -2.01
N TYR A 30 -10.60 -4.19 -3.07
CA TYR A 30 -10.40 -5.52 -3.65
C TYR A 30 -8.92 -5.81 -3.74
N LEU A 31 -8.47 -6.92 -3.16
CA LEU A 31 -7.13 -7.43 -3.44
C LEU A 31 -7.04 -7.78 -4.94
N CYS A 32 -5.96 -7.36 -5.59
CA CYS A 32 -5.76 -7.61 -7.03
C CYS A 32 -4.36 -8.13 -7.35
N GLY A 33 -4.05 -8.25 -8.64
CA GLY A 33 -2.71 -8.59 -9.12
C GLY A 33 -2.17 -9.94 -8.62
N GLY A 34 -0.87 -9.94 -8.32
CA GLY A 34 -0.13 -11.11 -7.81
C GLY A 34 -0.70 -11.63 -6.49
N GLY A 35 -1.09 -10.72 -5.58
CA GLY A 35 -1.71 -11.06 -4.30
C GLY A 35 -2.99 -11.87 -4.44
N ALA A 36 -3.91 -11.46 -5.31
CA ALA A 36 -5.17 -12.18 -5.54
C ALA A 36 -4.94 -13.58 -6.15
N ILE A 37 -4.02 -13.68 -7.12
CA ILE A 37 -3.66 -14.96 -7.75
C ILE A 37 -2.97 -15.87 -6.73
N GLY A 38 -2.04 -15.34 -5.95
CA GLY A 38 -1.31 -16.04 -4.90
C GLY A 38 -2.26 -16.62 -3.84
N ALA A 39 -3.20 -15.81 -3.36
CA ALA A 39 -4.20 -16.26 -2.38
C ALA A 39 -4.95 -17.52 -2.85
N LEU A 40 -5.36 -17.56 -4.13
CA LEU A 40 -6.06 -18.71 -4.68
C LEU A 40 -5.13 -19.90 -4.97
N ARG A 41 -4.03 -19.64 -5.69
CA ARG A 41 -3.12 -20.66 -6.25
C ARG A 41 -2.11 -21.20 -5.23
N ASN A 42 -1.47 -20.32 -4.47
CA ASN A 42 -0.39 -20.63 -3.53
C ASN A 42 -0.85 -20.70 -2.07
N LYS A 43 -2.11 -20.31 -1.78
CA LYS A 43 -2.64 -20.17 -0.42
C LYS A 43 -1.84 -19.16 0.41
N GLY A 44 -1.37 -18.11 -0.24
CA GLY A 44 -0.49 -17.08 0.31
C GLY A 44 0.25 -16.37 -0.81
N PHE A 45 1.34 -15.68 -0.49
CA PHE A 45 2.15 -15.02 -1.51
C PHE A 45 2.67 -15.98 -2.59
N ILE A 46 2.78 -15.46 -3.81
CA ILE A 46 3.58 -16.11 -4.85
C ILE A 46 5.05 -16.09 -4.37
N PRO A 47 5.85 -17.17 -4.55
CA PRO A 47 7.14 -17.28 -3.87
C PRO A 47 8.18 -16.21 -4.19
N TRP A 48 8.05 -15.51 -5.31
CA TRP A 48 8.97 -14.46 -5.78
C TRP A 48 8.35 -13.05 -5.73
N ASP A 49 7.13 -12.93 -5.20
CA ASP A 49 6.35 -11.69 -5.15
C ASP A 49 6.62 -10.96 -3.83
N ASP A 50 6.76 -9.64 -3.87
CA ASP A 50 7.22 -8.81 -2.75
C ASP A 50 6.29 -7.64 -2.39
N ASP A 51 5.22 -7.42 -3.15
CA ASP A 51 4.23 -6.37 -2.91
C ASP A 51 2.78 -6.92 -2.86
N LEU A 52 1.84 -6.02 -2.56
CA LEU A 52 0.40 -6.27 -2.61
C LEU A 52 -0.29 -5.02 -3.14
N ASP A 53 -1.22 -5.26 -4.07
CA ASP A 53 -2.01 -4.22 -4.72
C ASP A 53 -3.50 -4.34 -4.38
N PHE A 54 -4.16 -3.19 -4.29
CA PHE A 54 -5.61 -3.11 -4.08
C PHE A 54 -6.28 -2.22 -5.10
N PHE A 55 -7.42 -2.66 -5.64
CA PHE A 55 -8.37 -1.79 -6.32
C PHE A 55 -9.39 -1.21 -5.34
N MET A 56 -9.85 0.00 -5.61
CA MET A 56 -10.87 0.69 -4.84
C MET A 56 -11.76 1.49 -5.79
N PRO A 57 -13.10 1.45 -5.68
CA PRO A 57 -13.94 2.32 -6.51
C PRO A 57 -13.56 3.78 -6.31
N ARG A 58 -13.51 4.58 -7.39
CA ARG A 58 -13.21 6.03 -7.35
C ARG A 58 -13.84 6.77 -6.16
N LYS A 59 -15.13 6.54 -5.88
CA LYS A 59 -15.84 7.22 -4.77
C LYS A 59 -15.18 6.95 -3.42
N ASP A 60 -14.72 5.73 -3.17
CA ASP A 60 -14.14 5.30 -1.91
C ASP A 60 -12.65 5.67 -1.87
N TYR A 61 -12.00 5.68 -3.04
CA TYR A 61 -10.63 6.16 -3.20
C TYR A 61 -10.48 7.64 -2.84
N GLU A 62 -11.43 8.49 -3.23
CA GLU A 62 -11.38 9.90 -2.81
C GLU A 62 -11.69 10.05 -1.31
N LYS A 63 -12.65 9.29 -0.76
CA LYS A 63 -12.91 9.27 0.69
C LYS A 63 -11.70 8.82 1.50
N LEU A 64 -10.95 7.82 1.02
CA LEU A 64 -9.73 7.33 1.66
C LEU A 64 -8.76 8.48 1.94
N VAL A 65 -8.56 9.39 0.97
CA VAL A 65 -7.65 10.54 1.09
C VAL A 65 -8.12 11.53 2.16
N GLU A 66 -9.43 11.67 2.35
CA GLU A 66 -10.00 12.55 3.37
C GLU A 66 -9.91 11.94 4.79
N LEU A 67 -10.07 10.62 4.88
CA LEU A 67 -10.14 9.89 6.15
C LEU A 67 -8.77 9.51 6.69
N TRP A 68 -7.84 9.11 5.81
CA TRP A 68 -6.53 8.59 6.22
C TRP A 68 -5.76 9.53 7.15
N PRO A 69 -5.63 10.85 6.86
CA PRO A 69 -4.87 11.75 7.72
C PRO A 69 -5.51 11.99 9.10
N ARG A 70 -6.76 11.58 9.31
CA ARG A 70 -7.52 11.80 10.55
C ARG A 70 -7.54 10.59 11.47
N TYR A 71 -7.56 9.40 10.89
CA TYR A 71 -7.86 8.16 11.62
C TYR A 71 -6.78 7.10 11.47
N ALA A 72 -5.93 7.17 10.44
CA ALA A 72 -4.90 6.17 10.26
C ALA A 72 -3.77 6.34 11.27
N ASP A 73 -3.17 5.22 11.67
CA ASP A 73 -1.93 5.18 12.42
C ASP A 73 -0.85 6.01 11.71
N GLU A 74 -0.19 6.90 12.48
CA GLU A 74 0.84 7.80 11.98
C GLU A 74 2.02 7.07 11.35
N ARG A 75 2.22 5.78 11.65
CA ARG A 75 3.19 4.89 11.03
C ARG A 75 3.00 4.77 9.52
N TYR A 76 1.76 4.80 9.02
CA TYR A 76 1.48 4.58 7.61
C TYR A 76 1.24 5.90 6.86
N PHE A 77 2.22 6.29 6.06
CA PHE A 77 2.16 7.49 5.24
C PHE A 77 1.40 7.25 3.93
N LEU A 78 0.27 7.92 3.72
CA LEU A 78 -0.41 7.94 2.43
C LEU A 78 0.21 9.00 1.52
N SER A 79 0.81 8.55 0.42
CA SER A 79 1.34 9.39 -0.65
C SER A 79 0.35 9.45 -1.81
N LYS A 80 -0.04 10.67 -2.21
CA LYS A 80 -0.83 10.95 -3.41
C LYS A 80 -0.27 12.20 -4.09
N SER A 81 0.12 12.06 -5.36
CA SER A 81 0.52 13.20 -6.18
C SER A 81 -0.62 14.23 -6.29
N ASN A 82 -0.28 15.51 -6.17
CA ASN A 82 -1.16 16.65 -6.33
C ASN A 82 -0.42 17.82 -7.02
N LYS A 83 -1.00 19.01 -7.06
CA LYS A 83 -0.41 20.17 -7.74
C LYS A 83 0.91 20.67 -7.11
N ASP A 84 1.10 20.45 -5.82
CA ASP A 84 2.21 20.97 -5.02
C ASP A 84 3.26 19.88 -4.69
N PHE A 85 2.92 18.60 -4.92
CA PHE A 85 3.78 17.45 -4.62
C PHE A 85 3.58 16.33 -5.66
N VAL A 86 4.67 15.84 -6.24
CA VAL A 86 4.64 14.75 -7.23
C VAL A 86 5.53 13.61 -6.78
N ASP A 87 4.93 12.50 -6.35
CA ASP A 87 5.65 11.29 -5.93
C ASP A 87 6.05 10.38 -7.10
N ARG A 88 5.71 10.75 -8.33
CA ARG A 88 5.96 9.99 -9.58
C ARG A 88 5.15 8.70 -9.70
N ASN A 89 4.12 8.51 -8.87
CA ASN A 89 3.09 7.49 -9.06
C ASN A 89 1.81 8.12 -9.60
N LEU A 90 1.00 7.31 -10.30
CA LEU A 90 -0.31 7.74 -10.83
C LEU A 90 -1.48 7.39 -9.87
N PHE A 91 -1.17 6.77 -8.75
CA PHE A 91 -2.12 6.22 -7.78
C PHE A 91 -1.58 6.39 -6.36
N ILE A 92 -2.39 6.05 -5.35
CA ILE A 92 -2.03 6.18 -3.94
C ILE A 92 -1.02 5.09 -3.60
N THR A 93 0.05 5.48 -2.89
CA THR A 93 0.96 4.53 -2.26
C THR A 93 0.96 4.75 -0.75
N ILE A 94 0.66 3.72 0.02
CA ILE A 94 0.70 3.74 1.49
C ILE A 94 2.04 3.15 1.93
N ARG A 95 2.82 3.89 2.72
CA ARG A 95 4.20 3.55 3.05
C ARG A 95 4.40 3.38 4.54
N ASP A 96 5.09 2.31 4.92
CA ASP A 96 5.45 2.06 6.32
C ASP A 96 6.74 2.82 6.71
N LYS A 97 6.59 3.85 7.55
CA LYS A 97 7.69 4.71 8.01
C LYS A 97 8.74 3.98 8.85
N GLU A 98 8.42 2.79 9.39
CA GLU A 98 9.35 1.99 10.19
C GLU A 98 10.24 1.05 9.35
N THR A 99 10.07 1.06 8.02
CA THR A 99 10.86 0.22 7.09
C THR A 99 11.64 1.07 6.10
N THR A 100 12.52 0.42 5.32
CA THR A 100 13.25 1.08 4.24
C THR A 100 13.25 0.23 2.97
N CYS A 101 12.68 0.80 1.90
CA CYS A 101 12.65 0.30 0.53
C CYS A 101 12.76 1.50 -0.44
N ILE A 102 13.97 1.81 -0.89
CA ILE A 102 14.22 2.97 -1.75
C ILE A 102 13.96 2.59 -3.21
N LYS A 103 12.89 3.13 -3.80
CA LYS A 103 12.60 2.95 -5.23
C LYS A 103 13.58 3.81 -6.07
N PRO A 104 14.28 3.27 -7.08
CA PRO A 104 15.32 4.00 -7.83
C PRO A 104 14.85 5.31 -8.46
N TYR A 105 13.58 5.36 -8.89
CA TYR A 105 12.95 6.53 -9.50
C TYR A 105 12.35 7.52 -8.49
N GLN A 106 12.46 7.28 -7.18
CA GLN A 106 11.99 8.20 -6.13
C GLN A 106 13.11 8.63 -5.19
N LYS A 107 14.34 8.11 -5.34
CA LYS A 107 15.44 8.28 -4.39
C LYS A 107 15.79 9.72 -4.00
N ASP A 108 15.47 10.68 -4.86
CA ASP A 108 15.73 12.11 -4.71
C ASP A 108 14.52 12.90 -4.15
N LEU A 109 13.41 12.22 -3.87
CA LEU A 109 12.22 12.81 -3.29
C LEU A 109 12.29 12.79 -1.76
N ASP A 110 11.88 13.89 -1.15
CA ASP A 110 11.69 14.02 0.30
C ASP A 110 10.34 13.41 0.71
N LEU A 111 10.32 12.10 0.86
CA LEU A 111 9.18 11.31 1.32
C LEU A 111 9.66 10.04 2.05
N PRO A 112 8.83 9.41 2.90
CA PRO A 112 9.19 8.16 3.55
C PRO A 112 9.47 7.04 2.53
N HIS A 113 10.71 6.57 2.46
CA HIS A 113 11.14 5.49 1.57
C HIS A 113 10.92 4.11 2.20
N GLY A 114 9.70 3.82 2.67
CA GLY A 114 9.34 2.52 3.26
C GLY A 114 8.82 1.50 2.24
N LEU A 115 8.56 0.28 2.69
CA LEU A 115 7.71 -0.66 1.95
C LEU A 115 6.38 0.00 1.61
N ALA A 116 5.87 -0.28 0.42
CA ALA A 116 4.70 0.37 -0.14
C ALA A 116 3.60 -0.65 -0.42
N LEU A 117 2.36 -0.24 -0.16
CA LEU A 117 1.14 -0.89 -0.60
C LEU A 117 0.46 0.04 -1.61
N ASP A 118 0.19 -0.48 -2.79
CA ASP A 118 -0.33 0.30 -3.91
C ASP A 118 -1.86 0.19 -3.95
N VAL A 119 -2.53 1.34 -4.00
CA VAL A 119 -4.00 1.43 -4.05
C VAL A 119 -4.38 2.12 -5.34
N LEU A 120 -5.12 1.43 -6.20
CA LEU A 120 -5.53 1.86 -7.52
C LEU A 120 -7.05 2.16 -7.55
N PRO A 121 -7.49 3.25 -8.20
CA PRO A 121 -8.89 3.65 -8.27
C PRO A 121 -9.73 3.02 -9.39
#